data_AF-J9EGF9-F1
#
_entry.id   AF-J9EGF9-F1
#
_cell.length_a   1.000
_cell.length_b   1.000
_cell.length_c   1.000
_cell.angle_alpha   90.00
_cell.angle_beta   90.00
_cell.angle_gamma   90.00
#
_symmetry.space_group_name_H-M   'P 1'
#
loop_
_entity.id
_entity.type
_entity.pdbx_description
1 polymer ?
#
loop_
_entity_poly.entity_id
_entity_poly.type
_entity_poly.pdbx_seq_one_letter_code
_entity_poly.pdbx_strand_id
1 'polypeptide(L)'
;MSRVEEKLRLCFENGNCYEAHQIYRTLYNRLSNQGKWQELQDMLYSGILRLLAEREAASAIDLAELFVEALEKSKTPVSSVVLDRFDELLNLLPAQLEKDLEANSEREDRRLQYISLGVKWSMAVGDRKRYRRRGHPGLHLLVELK
;
A
#
# COMPACT_ATOMS: atom_id res chain seq x y z
N MET A 1 -22.17 10.59 -0.51
CA MET A 1 -20.88 10.57 -1.24
C MET A 1 -20.22 11.92 -1.09
N SER A 2 -18.94 11.95 -0.72
CA SER A 2 -18.18 13.20 -0.68
C SER A 2 -17.82 13.69 -2.09
N ARG A 3 -17.57 14.98 -2.28
CA ARG A 3 -17.15 15.55 -3.59
C ARG A 3 -15.88 14.88 -4.15
N VAL A 4 -15.05 14.33 -3.27
CA VAL A 4 -13.81 13.63 -3.63
C VAL A 4 -14.09 12.22 -4.12
N GLU A 5 -14.96 11.47 -3.44
CA GLU A 5 -15.40 10.14 -3.90
C GLU A 5 -16.04 10.21 -5.28
N GLU A 6 -16.89 11.22 -5.51
CA GLU A 6 -17.50 11.46 -6.81
C GLU A 6 -16.45 11.72 -7.90
N LYS A 7 -15.44 12.54 -7.58
CA LYS A 7 -14.35 12.83 -8.51
C LYS A 7 -13.51 11.58 -8.82
N LEU A 8 -13.17 10.78 -7.82
CA LEU A 8 -12.44 9.53 -8.00
C LEU A 8 -13.24 8.54 -8.86
N ARG A 9 -14.55 8.41 -8.59
CA ARG A 9 -15.46 7.59 -9.40
C ARG A 9 -15.41 8.02 -10.87
N LEU A 10 -15.60 9.31 -11.15
CA LEU A 10 -15.54 9.85 -12.51
C LEU A 10 -14.17 9.65 -13.15
N CYS A 11 -13.07 9.72 -12.40
CA CYS A 11 -11.74 9.41 -12.94
C CYS A 11 -11.68 7.96 -13.42
N PHE A 12 -12.14 7.00 -12.62
CA PHE A 12 -12.15 5.59 -13.01
C PHE A 12 -13.11 5.29 -14.16
N GLU A 13 -14.34 5.83 -14.13
CA GLU A 13 -15.32 5.67 -15.21
C GLU A 13 -14.81 6.18 -16.57
N ASN A 14 -13.96 7.23 -16.55
CA ASN A 14 -13.37 7.82 -17.75
C ASN A 14 -11.99 7.24 -18.10
N GLY A 15 -11.49 6.25 -17.35
CA GLY A 15 -10.13 5.69 -17.55
C GLY A 15 -8.98 6.64 -17.19
N ASN A 16 -9.25 7.72 -16.47
CA ASN A 16 -8.26 8.71 -16.02
C ASN A 16 -7.56 8.25 -14.72
N CYS A 17 -6.89 7.09 -14.80
CA CYS A 17 -6.26 6.46 -13.64
C CYS A 17 -5.07 7.26 -13.08
N TYR A 18 -4.37 8.00 -13.94
CA TYR A 18 -3.31 8.93 -13.50
C TYR A 18 -3.87 10.05 -12.62
N GLU A 19 -4.97 10.69 -13.04
CA GLU A 19 -5.66 11.71 -12.23
C GLU A 19 -6.18 11.12 -10.93
N ALA A 20 -6.75 9.91 -10.96
CA ALA A 20 -7.16 9.21 -9.74
C ALA A 20 -5.98 9.05 -8.78
N HIS A 21 -4.85 8.55 -9.28
CA HIS A 21 -3.61 8.37 -8.51
C HIS A 21 -3.11 9.69 -7.88
N GLN A 22 -3.10 10.79 -8.63
CA GLN A 22 -2.71 12.10 -8.10
C GLN A 22 -3.67 12.62 -7.02
N ILE A 23 -4.97 12.33 -7.15
CA ILE A 23 -5.95 12.64 -6.11
C ILE A 23 -5.63 11.83 -4.84
N TYR A 24 -5.37 10.53 -4.94
CA TYR A 24 -4.97 9.70 -3.79
C TYR A 24 -3.74 10.25 -3.07
N ARG A 25 -2.68 10.65 -3.79
CA ARG A 25 -1.48 11.27 -3.21
C ARG A 25 -1.77 12.60 -2.51
N THR A 26 -2.67 13.41 -3.08
CA THR A 26 -3.11 14.67 -2.45
C THR A 26 -3.88 14.40 -1.16
N LEU A 27 -4.76 13.40 -1.17
CA LEU A 27 -5.53 12.99 0.01
C LEU A 27 -4.62 12.41 1.10
N TYR A 28 -3.59 11.66 0.71
CA TYR A 28 -2.57 11.16 1.63
C TYR A 28 -1.96 12.29 2.47
N ASN A 29 -1.44 13.33 1.81
CA ASN A 29 -0.85 14.47 2.50
C ASN A 29 -1.88 15.19 3.39
N ARG A 30 -3.08 15.43 2.87
CA ARG A 30 -4.13 16.15 3.59
C ARG A 30 -4.61 15.41 4.84
N LEU A 31 -4.93 14.12 4.72
CA LEU A 31 -5.44 13.31 5.82
C LEU A 31 -4.33 13.00 6.84
N SER A 32 -3.09 12.80 6.38
CA SER A 32 -1.91 12.66 7.26
C SER A 32 -1.72 13.91 8.12
N ASN A 33 -1.77 15.11 7.51
CA ASN A 33 -1.63 16.38 8.23
C ASN A 33 -2.79 16.63 9.22
N GLN A 34 -3.95 16.05 8.96
CA GLN A 34 -5.11 16.12 9.85
C GLN A 34 -5.11 15.01 10.92
N GLY A 35 -4.14 14.10 10.91
CA GLY A 35 -4.08 12.95 11.81
C GLY A 35 -5.21 11.93 11.60
N LYS A 36 -5.88 11.97 10.45
CA LYS A 36 -7.01 11.10 10.10
C LYS A 36 -6.52 9.76 9.54
N TRP A 37 -5.78 9.02 10.36
CA TRP A 37 -5.04 7.84 9.93
C TRP A 37 -5.93 6.67 9.51
N GLN A 38 -7.01 6.38 10.25
CA GLN A 38 -7.92 5.29 9.91
C GLN A 38 -8.64 5.56 8.57
N GLU A 39 -9.19 6.76 8.40
CA GLU A 39 -9.82 7.21 7.14
C GLU A 39 -8.83 7.12 5.97
N LEU A 40 -7.58 7.53 6.18
CA LEU A 40 -6.51 7.43 5.18
C LEU A 40 -6.20 5.98 4.81
N GLN A 41 -6.06 5.09 5.79
CA GLN A 41 -5.73 3.67 5.55
C GLN A 41 -6.84 2.96 4.78
N ASP A 42 -8.11 3.18 5.14
CA ASP A 42 -9.25 2.59 4.43
C ASP A 42 -9.37 3.10 2.98
N MET A 43 -9.10 4.39 2.79
CA MET A 43 -9.14 5.04 1.49
C MET A 43 -7.98 4.58 0.57
N LEU A 44 -6.76 4.43 1.10
CA LEU A 44 -5.65 3.88 0.33
C LEU A 44 -5.89 2.42 -0.02
N TYR A 45 -6.32 1.60 0.94
CA TYR A 45 -6.61 0.18 0.72
C TYR A 45 -7.60 -0.02 -0.43
N SER A 46 -8.75 0.65 -0.38
CA SER A 46 -9.75 0.59 -1.44
C SER A 46 -9.25 1.15 -2.78
N GLY A 47 -8.44 2.21 -2.76
CA GLY A 47 -7.82 2.78 -3.95
C GLY A 47 -6.84 1.86 -4.65
N ILE A 48 -6.01 1.13 -3.89
CA ILE A 48 -5.04 0.16 -4.44
C ILE A 48 -5.78 -0.96 -5.16
N LEU A 49 -6.80 -1.55 -4.51
CA LEU A 49 -7.62 -2.60 -5.13
C LEU A 49 -8.29 -2.11 -6.42
N ARG A 50 -8.76 -0.86 -6.43
CA ARG A 50 -9.38 -0.29 -7.63
C ARG A 50 -8.37 -0.08 -8.77
N LEU A 51 -7.17 0.44 -8.48
CA LEU A 51 -6.12 0.60 -9.50
C LEU A 51 -5.68 -0.74 -10.07
N LEU A 52 -5.58 -1.78 -9.24
CA LEU A 52 -5.28 -3.13 -9.70
C LEU A 52 -6.37 -3.69 -10.62
N ALA A 53 -7.65 -3.43 -10.32
CA ALA A 53 -8.75 -3.82 -11.18
C ALA A 53 -8.71 -3.13 -12.56
N GLU A 54 -8.21 -1.88 -12.63
CA GLU A 54 -8.00 -1.13 -13.87
C GLU A 54 -6.65 -1.46 -14.55
N ARG A 55 -5.89 -2.46 -14.05
CA ARG A 55 -4.56 -2.86 -14.54
C ARG A 55 -3.47 -1.80 -14.39
N GLU A 56 -3.66 -0.83 -13.50
CA GLU A 56 -2.74 0.27 -13.23
C GLU A 56 -1.76 -0.10 -12.11
N ALA A 57 -0.97 -1.15 -12.37
CA ALA A 57 -0.08 -1.77 -11.39
C ALA A 57 0.95 -0.78 -10.80
N ALA A 58 1.52 0.10 -11.62
CA ALA A 58 2.52 1.06 -11.16
C ALA A 58 1.95 2.03 -10.10
N SER A 59 0.75 2.58 -10.37
CA SER A 59 0.04 3.43 -9.41
C SER A 59 -0.41 2.67 -8.17
N ALA A 60 -0.82 1.41 -8.33
CA ALA A 60 -1.18 0.55 -7.20
C ALA A 60 0.01 0.28 -6.25
N ILE A 61 1.20 0.01 -6.80
CA ILE A 61 2.43 -0.19 -6.01
C ILE A 61 2.77 1.08 -5.22
N ASP A 62 2.78 2.25 -5.86
CA ASP A 62 3.03 3.53 -5.18
C ASP A 62 2.03 3.78 -4.03
N LEU A 63 0.73 3.52 -4.25
CA LEU A 63 -0.26 3.66 -3.19
C LEU A 63 -0.10 2.61 -2.07
N ALA A 64 0.35 1.41 -2.39
CA ALA A 64 0.63 0.37 -1.40
C ALA A 64 1.80 0.74 -0.50
N GLU A 65 2.86 1.35 -1.05
CA GLU A 65 3.94 1.91 -0.24
C GLU A 65 3.44 3.02 0.70
N LEU A 66 2.59 3.93 0.20
CA LEU A 66 1.96 4.97 1.03
C LEU A 66 1.05 4.39 2.12
N PHE A 67 0.37 3.27 1.86
CA PHE A 67 -0.45 2.59 2.85
C PHE A 67 0.41 2.11 4.03
N VAL A 68 1.55 1.48 3.76
CA VAL A 68 2.46 1.01 4.83
C VAL A 68 3.11 2.19 5.56
N GLU A 69 3.47 3.25 4.84
CA GLU A 69 3.99 4.47 5.45
C GLU A 69 2.95 5.11 6.39
N ALA A 70 1.66 5.10 6.02
CA ALA A 70 0.58 5.57 6.87
C ALA A 70 0.44 4.70 8.14
N LEU A 71 0.61 3.37 8.04
CA LEU A 71 0.65 2.48 9.20
C LEU A 71 1.82 2.83 10.15
N GLU A 72 3.02 3.08 9.60
CA GLU A 72 4.20 3.47 10.37
C GLU A 72 4.00 4.82 11.08
N LYS A 73 3.61 5.86 10.34
CA LYS A 73 3.42 7.23 10.86
C LYS A 73 2.34 7.31 11.93
N SER A 74 1.26 6.56 11.76
CA SER A 74 0.17 6.47 12.74
C SER A 74 0.48 5.57 13.94
N LYS A 75 1.61 4.85 13.92
CA LYS A 75 1.97 3.81 14.88
C LYS A 75 0.86 2.76 15.04
N THR A 76 0.20 2.41 13.93
CA THR A 76 -0.89 1.43 13.93
C THR A 76 -0.37 0.08 14.41
N PRO A 77 -0.92 -0.50 15.49
CA PRO A 77 -0.48 -1.81 15.98
C PRO A 77 -0.68 -2.91 14.95
N VAL A 78 0.19 -3.93 14.98
CA VAL A 78 -0.03 -5.15 14.21
C VAL A 78 -1.30 -5.83 14.73
N SER A 79 -2.26 -6.07 13.83
CA SER A 79 -3.51 -6.78 14.11
C SER A 79 -3.81 -7.73 12.95
N SER A 80 -4.70 -8.71 13.14
CA SER A 80 -5.11 -9.62 12.07
C SER A 80 -5.65 -8.86 10.87
N VAL A 81 -6.54 -7.88 11.08
CA VAL A 81 -7.14 -7.08 10.00
C VAL A 81 -6.08 -6.37 9.16
N VAL A 82 -5.07 -5.77 9.79
CA VAL A 82 -4.00 -5.07 9.04
C VAL A 82 -3.10 -6.06 8.32
N LEU A 83 -2.81 -7.21 8.93
CA LEU A 83 -2.03 -8.28 8.28
C LEU A 83 -2.77 -8.91 7.10
N ASP A 84 -4.08 -9.12 7.21
CA ASP A 84 -4.92 -9.67 6.14
C ASP A 84 -4.93 -8.72 4.94
N ARG A 85 -5.11 -7.40 5.19
CA ARG A 85 -5.00 -6.38 4.13
C ARG A 85 -3.61 -6.34 3.52
N PHE A 86 -2.56 -6.46 4.32
CA PHE A 86 -1.19 -6.48 3.83
C PHE A 86 -0.94 -7.71 2.94
N ASP A 87 -1.39 -8.89 3.35
CA ASP A 87 -1.26 -10.13 2.56
C ASP A 87 -2.07 -10.06 1.26
N GLU A 88 -3.32 -9.57 1.32
CA GLU A 88 -4.16 -9.41 0.14
C GLU A 88 -3.48 -8.50 -0.90
N LEU A 89 -2.96 -7.34 -0.46
CA LEU A 89 -2.21 -6.45 -1.35
C LEU A 89 -0.93 -7.12 -1.87
N LEU A 90 -0.15 -7.78 -1.02
CA LEU A 90 1.08 -8.48 -1.45
C LEU A 90 0.81 -9.56 -2.51
N ASN A 91 -0.33 -10.25 -2.42
CA ASN A 91 -0.76 -11.27 -3.38
C ASN A 91 -1.19 -10.68 -4.73
N LEU A 92 -1.80 -9.50 -4.72
CA LEU A 92 -2.33 -8.86 -5.93
C LEU A 92 -1.30 -7.97 -6.64
N LEU A 93 -0.33 -7.43 -5.90
CA LEU A 93 0.74 -6.62 -6.50
C LEU A 93 1.63 -7.50 -7.39
N PRO A 94 1.91 -7.09 -8.63
CA PRO A 94 2.77 -7.87 -9.51
C PRO A 94 4.23 -7.75 -9.07
N ALA A 95 4.97 -8.86 -9.18
CA ALA A 95 6.41 -8.88 -8.92
C ALA A 95 7.18 -7.99 -9.92
N GLN A 96 6.69 -7.84 -11.14
CA GLN A 96 7.33 -7.08 -12.20
C GLN A 96 6.28 -6.27 -12.96
N LEU A 97 6.66 -5.10 -13.45
CA LEU A 97 5.83 -4.33 -14.37
C LEU A 97 6.11 -4.75 -15.81
N GLU A 98 5.11 -4.65 -16.69
CA GLU A 98 5.28 -4.98 -18.13
C GLU A 98 6.43 -4.18 -18.76
N LYS A 99 6.62 -2.93 -18.35
CA LYS A 99 7.73 -2.06 -18.79
C LYS A 99 9.12 -2.58 -18.38
N ASP A 100 9.21 -3.34 -17.29
CA ASP A 100 10.47 -3.94 -16.83
C ASP A 100 10.87 -5.14 -17.70
N LEU A 101 9.91 -5.77 -18.39
CA LEU A 101 10.16 -6.89 -19.31
C LEU A 101 10.79 -6.42 -20.63
N GLU A 102 10.50 -5.19 -21.05
CA GLU A 102 11.00 -4.60 -22.31
C GLU A 102 12.44 -4.07 -22.19
N ALA A 103 12.87 -3.70 -20.98
CA ALA A 103 14.07 -2.89 -20.79
C ALA A 103 15.41 -3.66 -20.62
N ASN A 104 15.42 -4.99 -20.60
CA ASN A 104 16.62 -5.80 -20.30
C ASN A 104 17.35 -5.37 -18.99
N SER A 105 16.68 -4.63 -18.11
CA SER A 105 17.21 -4.20 -16.82
C SER A 105 17.18 -5.37 -15.83
N GLU A 106 17.97 -5.26 -14.77
CA GLU A 106 17.90 -6.20 -13.65
C GLU A 106 16.45 -6.34 -13.18
N ARG A 107 15.99 -7.60 -13.12
CA ARG A 107 14.64 -7.97 -12.74
C ARG A 107 14.45 -7.71 -11.25
N GLU A 108 14.17 -6.48 -10.88
CA GLU A 108 13.88 -6.12 -9.50
C GLU A 108 12.42 -6.45 -9.18
N ASP A 109 12.21 -7.28 -8.15
CA ASP A 109 10.87 -7.58 -7.67
C ASP A 109 10.32 -6.33 -6.95
N ARG A 110 9.32 -5.69 -7.58
CA ARG A 110 8.72 -4.44 -7.09
C ARG A 110 8.03 -4.60 -5.73
N ARG A 111 7.70 -5.82 -5.33
CA ARG A 111 7.10 -6.11 -4.01
C ARG A 111 8.12 -6.03 -2.88
N LEU A 112 9.43 -6.08 -3.18
CA LEU A 112 10.48 -6.03 -2.15
C LEU A 112 10.43 -4.73 -1.34
N GLN A 113 10.16 -3.61 -1.99
CA GLN A 113 10.03 -2.33 -1.30
C GLN A 113 8.82 -2.32 -0.36
N TYR A 114 7.67 -2.82 -0.82
CA TYR A 114 6.47 -2.98 0.00
C TYR A 114 6.70 -3.89 1.21
N ILE A 115 7.37 -5.03 1.01
CA ILE A 115 7.76 -5.97 2.08
C ILE A 115 8.70 -5.31 3.09
N SER A 116 9.75 -4.63 2.60
CA SER A 116 10.74 -3.94 3.43
C SER A 116 10.09 -2.89 4.33
N LEU A 117 9.20 -2.06 3.75
CA LEU A 117 8.41 -1.09 4.51
C LEU A 117 7.51 -1.79 5.54
N GLY A 118 6.90 -2.92 5.20
CA GLY A 118 6.07 -3.70 6.12
C GLY A 118 6.87 -4.19 7.34
N VAL A 119 8.07 -4.71 7.11
CA VAL A 119 8.97 -5.17 8.18
C VAL A 119 9.34 -3.99 9.08
N LYS A 120 9.71 -2.86 8.49
CA LYS A 120 10.06 -1.62 9.22
C LYS A 120 8.90 -1.11 10.06
N TRP A 121 7.69 -1.04 9.51
CA TRP A 121 6.49 -0.71 10.27
C TRP A 121 6.30 -1.66 11.46
N SER A 122 6.38 -2.97 11.23
CA SER A 122 6.17 -3.98 12.28
C SER A 122 7.22 -3.91 13.39
N MET A 123 8.45 -3.48 13.07
CA MET A 123 9.49 -3.17 14.04
C MET A 123 9.15 -1.92 14.86
N ALA A 124 8.69 -0.86 14.20
CA ALA A 124 8.37 0.42 14.84
C ALA A 124 7.25 0.29 15.89
N VAL A 125 6.26 -0.58 15.63
CA VAL A 125 5.09 -0.77 16.51
C VAL A 125 5.18 -2.00 17.42
N GLY A 126 6.30 -2.73 17.36
CA GLY A 126 6.47 -3.98 18.09
C GLY A 126 6.36 -3.83 19.62
N ASP A 127 5.50 -4.62 20.24
CA ASP A 127 5.30 -4.68 21.69
C ASP A 127 6.49 -5.33 22.43
N ARG A 128 7.08 -6.38 21.83
CA ARG A 128 8.24 -7.12 22.37
C ARG A 128 9.56 -6.61 21.81
N LYS A 129 10.62 -6.63 22.64
CA LYS A 129 12.00 -6.29 22.24
C LYS A 129 12.49 -7.06 21.01
N ARG A 130 12.07 -8.32 20.86
CA ARG A 130 12.38 -9.17 19.69
C ARG A 130 11.71 -8.66 18.41
N TYR A 131 10.46 -8.21 18.48
CA TYR A 131 9.74 -7.68 17.31
C TYR A 131 10.28 -6.32 16.90
N ARG A 132 10.64 -5.46 17.86
CA ARG A 132 11.31 -4.18 17.56
C ARG A 132 12.67 -4.33 16.85
N ARG A 133 13.30 -5.50 16.95
CA ARG A 133 14.61 -5.78 16.33
C ARG A 133 14.52 -6.51 15.00
N ARG A 134 13.50 -7.35 14.82
CA ARG A 134 13.43 -8.27 13.67
C ARG A 134 12.14 -8.16 12.86
N GLY A 135 11.13 -7.43 13.34
CA GLY A 135 9.79 -7.40 12.76
C GLY A 135 8.86 -8.42 13.40
N HIS A 136 7.56 -8.29 13.11
CA HIS A 136 6.53 -9.17 13.65
C HIS A 136 6.58 -10.54 12.94
N PRO A 137 6.55 -11.68 13.67
CA PRO A 137 6.66 -13.01 13.08
C PRO A 137 5.54 -13.33 12.09
N GLY A 138 4.34 -12.79 12.32
CA GLY A 138 3.24 -12.93 11.36
C GLY A 138 3.58 -12.36 9.99
N LEU A 139 4.33 -11.27 9.90
CA LEU A 139 4.73 -10.69 8.62
C LEU A 139 5.78 -11.55 7.90
N HIS A 140 6.75 -12.10 8.65
CA HIS A 140 7.73 -13.03 8.08
C HIS A 140 7.07 -14.29 7.53
N LEU A 141 6.10 -14.83 8.25
CA LEU A 141 5.33 -15.98 7.78
C LEU A 141 4.59 -15.68 6.46
N LEU A 142 4.02 -14.48 6.32
CA LEU A 142 3.34 -14.08 5.08
C LEU A 142 4.31 -14.00 3.89
N VAL A 143 5.53 -13.51 4.12
CA VAL A 143 6.56 -13.39 3.07
C VAL A 143 7.17 -14.75 2.70
N GLU A 144 7.42 -15.62 3.68
CA GLU A 144 7.99 -16.96 3.48
C GLU A 144 7.07 -17.91 2.68
N LEU A 145 5.76 -17.63 2.64
CA LEU A 145 4.77 -18.43 1.91
C LEU A 145 4.63 -18.04 0.43
N LYS A 146 5.48 -17.16 -0.11
CA LYS A 146 5.39 -16.62 -1.49
C LYS A 146 6.52 -17.10 -2.40
#